data_AF-A0A0F9R2P0-F1
#
_entry.id   AF-A0A0F9R2P0-F1
#
_cell.length_a   1.000
_cell.length_b   1.000
_cell.length_c   1.000
_cell.angle_alpha   90.00
_cell.angle_beta   90.00
_cell.angle_gamma   90.00
#
_symmetry.space_group_name_H-M   'P 1'
#
loop_
_entity.id
_entity.type
_entity.pdbx_description
1 polymer ?
#
loop_
_entity_poly.entity_id
_entity_poly.type
_entity_poly.pdbx_seq_one_letter_code
_entity_poly.pdbx_strand_id
1 'polypeptide(L)'
;MPPYQPFLIAGLKTAKFIGLEPWQSPQDAFPTIENAFVNKGVLEKRRGYSPFAQMKHGAVAQTNTSIVGIKSYLNRGMPSLLIMDTTRANYYNPVDGTMTDVSSDLATPADIFTGSASDFFSFLNWRGVAYMVNNVDQVYQWTGLGDAVVPFNIQITSTDSKPNHIDTCQYIFVIDDRMVLLGTVELGTWFPQRLRFGAVLQTDFTQAGGGTDDAETQQRISAAGMIGKTVYAFFEGVDGDGSKHGSLWRIRRTGDTDIPLEW
;
A
#
# COMPACT_ATOMS: atom_id res chain seq x y z
N MET A 1 29.25 27.81 -33.56
CA MET A 1 28.84 26.43 -33.26
C MET A 1 29.83 25.86 -32.26
N PRO A 2 29.39 25.29 -31.13
CA PRO A 2 30.30 24.67 -30.18
C PRO A 2 31.03 23.50 -30.85
N PRO A 3 32.34 23.31 -30.63
CA PRO A 3 33.07 22.16 -31.16
C PRO A 3 32.52 20.86 -30.57
N TYR A 4 32.41 19.81 -31.40
CA TYR A 4 31.97 18.48 -30.96
C TYR A 4 32.89 17.97 -29.83
N GLN A 5 32.31 17.71 -28.66
CA GLN A 5 33.01 17.03 -27.56
C GLN A 5 33.09 15.53 -27.89
N PRO A 6 34.29 14.93 -27.93
CA PRO A 6 34.41 13.50 -28.13
C PRO A 6 33.85 12.75 -26.91
N PHE A 7 33.04 11.71 -27.16
CA PHE A 7 32.64 10.74 -26.15
C PHE A 7 33.21 9.37 -26.53
N LEU A 8 33.69 8.63 -25.52
CA LEU A 8 34.27 7.32 -25.71
C LEU A 8 33.20 6.32 -26.16
N ILE A 9 33.40 5.70 -27.32
CA ILE A 9 32.64 4.53 -27.76
C ILE A 9 33.53 3.31 -27.53
N ALA A 10 33.50 2.77 -26.30
CA ALA A 10 34.18 1.51 -25.98
C ALA A 10 33.26 0.33 -26.30
N GLY A 11 33.78 -0.69 -26.98
CA GLY A 11 33.07 -1.94 -27.20
C GLY A 11 33.01 -2.74 -25.90
N LEU A 12 31.91 -2.63 -25.16
CA LEU A 12 31.66 -3.42 -23.96
C LEU A 12 31.40 -4.87 -24.36
N LYS A 13 32.43 -5.71 -24.33
CA LYS A 13 32.28 -7.12 -24.73
C LYS A 13 31.53 -7.93 -23.66
N THR A 14 31.67 -7.51 -22.40
CA THR A 14 31.20 -8.30 -21.25
C THR A 14 30.15 -7.60 -20.38
N ALA A 15 29.99 -6.27 -20.51
CA ALA A 15 28.97 -5.43 -19.87
C ALA A 15 28.75 -5.69 -18.36
N LYS A 16 27.80 -6.56 -17.98
CA LYS A 16 27.53 -6.97 -16.58
C LYS A 16 28.02 -8.41 -16.37
N PHE A 17 29.04 -8.57 -15.55
CA PHE A 17 29.61 -9.88 -15.25
C PHE A 17 29.65 -10.11 -13.73
N ILE A 18 28.79 -11.00 -13.23
CA ILE A 18 28.61 -11.29 -11.79
C ILE A 18 29.24 -12.62 -11.35
N GLY A 19 29.88 -13.34 -12.27
CA GLY A 19 30.32 -14.73 -12.07
C GLY A 19 31.72 -14.89 -11.49
N LEU A 20 32.46 -13.81 -11.26
CA LEU A 20 33.81 -13.83 -10.70
C LEU A 20 33.96 -12.75 -9.64
N GLU A 21 34.92 -12.94 -8.74
CA GLU A 21 35.27 -11.96 -7.72
C GLU A 21 35.76 -10.65 -8.38
N PRO A 22 35.60 -9.47 -7.74
CA PRO A 22 35.84 -8.17 -8.39
C PRO A 22 37.25 -7.96 -8.98
N TRP A 23 38.26 -8.68 -8.49
CA TRP A 23 39.62 -8.63 -9.02
C TRP A 23 39.88 -9.59 -10.19
N GLN A 24 38.95 -10.51 -10.45
CA GLN A 24 38.95 -11.46 -11.57
C GLN A 24 38.00 -11.04 -12.69
N SER A 25 37.16 -10.01 -12.46
CA SER A 25 36.30 -9.48 -13.52
C SER A 25 37.13 -8.83 -14.63
N PRO A 26 36.74 -8.99 -15.91
CA PRO A 26 37.34 -8.26 -17.02
C PRO A 26 37.44 -6.76 -16.71
N GLN A 27 38.53 -6.10 -17.12
CA GLN A 27 38.73 -4.66 -16.88
C GLN A 27 37.59 -3.78 -17.43
N ASP A 28 36.81 -4.28 -18.39
CA ASP A 28 35.68 -3.60 -19.04
C ASP A 28 34.31 -3.95 -18.44
N ALA A 29 34.26 -4.80 -17.40
CA ALA A 29 33.01 -5.20 -16.76
C ALA A 29 32.62 -4.23 -15.64
N PHE A 30 31.33 -3.91 -15.56
CA PHE A 30 30.78 -3.12 -14.46
C PHE A 30 30.37 -4.05 -13.31
N PRO A 31 30.99 -3.95 -12.11
CA PRO A 31 30.62 -4.77 -10.95
C PRO A 31 29.25 -4.37 -10.40
N THR A 32 28.89 -3.10 -10.50
CA THR A 32 27.59 -2.54 -10.11
C THR A 32 27.02 -1.70 -11.24
N ILE A 33 25.71 -1.78 -11.44
CA ILE A 33 24.97 -0.97 -12.41
C ILE A 33 23.78 -0.37 -11.67
N GLU A 34 23.75 0.95 -11.52
CA GLU A 34 22.66 1.70 -10.90
C GLU A 34 21.85 2.44 -11.98
N ASN A 35 20.52 2.31 -11.94
CA ASN A 35 19.60 2.98 -12.88
C ASN A 35 19.92 2.75 -14.37
N ALA A 36 20.50 1.61 -14.71
CA ALA A 36 20.79 1.18 -16.07
C ALA A 36 20.53 -0.33 -16.24
N PHE A 37 20.45 -0.79 -17.47
CA PHE A 37 20.37 -2.21 -17.82
C PHE A 37 21.21 -2.49 -19.07
N VAL A 38 21.54 -3.75 -19.30
CA VAL A 38 22.27 -4.19 -20.49
C VAL A 38 21.29 -4.84 -21.44
N ASN A 39 21.22 -4.37 -22.68
CA ASN A 39 20.39 -4.91 -23.74
C ASN A 39 21.26 -5.24 -24.95
N LYS A 40 21.42 -6.53 -25.26
CA LYS A 40 22.26 -7.01 -26.40
C LYS A 40 23.68 -6.43 -26.41
N GLY A 41 24.32 -6.31 -25.24
CA GLY A 41 25.67 -5.75 -25.10
C GLY A 41 25.74 -4.23 -25.08
N VAL A 42 24.61 -3.53 -25.19
CA VAL A 42 24.52 -2.08 -25.04
C VAL A 42 24.09 -1.74 -23.61
N LEU A 43 24.86 -0.89 -22.93
CA LEU A 43 24.46 -0.32 -21.66
C LEU A 43 23.42 0.79 -21.93
N GLU A 44 22.18 0.55 -21.50
CA GLU A 44 21.09 1.50 -21.63
C GLU A 44 20.74 2.10 -20.26
N LYS A 45 20.65 3.44 -20.20
CA LYS A 45 20.10 4.11 -19.01
C LYS A 45 18.63 3.73 -18.87
N ARG A 46 18.22 3.26 -17.68
CA ARG A 46 16.80 3.08 -17.37
C ARG A 46 16.17 4.46 -17.37
N ARG A 47 15.31 4.75 -18.35
CA ARG A 47 14.54 5.99 -18.37
C ARG A 47 13.63 5.96 -17.15
N GLY A 48 13.90 6.84 -16.18
CA GLY A 48 12.95 7.09 -15.10
C GLY A 48 11.67 7.66 -15.70
N TYR A 49 10.53 7.22 -15.18
CA TYR A 49 9.25 7.85 -15.48
C TYR A 49 9.13 9.09 -14.58
N SER A 50 9.66 10.22 -15.04
CA SER A 50 9.56 11.52 -14.36
C SER A 50 8.14 11.89 -13.87
N PRO A 51 7.03 11.51 -14.55
CA PRO A 51 5.70 11.88 -14.09
C PRO A 51 5.34 11.31 -12.72
N PHE A 52 5.82 10.10 -12.41
CA PHE A 52 5.49 9.43 -11.14
C PHE A 52 6.42 9.84 -9.99
N ALA A 53 7.48 10.59 -10.28
CA ALA A 53 8.41 11.13 -9.28
C ALA A 53 8.05 12.55 -8.83
N GLN A 54 6.96 13.12 -9.38
CA GLN A 54 6.51 14.49 -9.09
C GLN A 54 5.07 14.47 -8.60
N MET A 55 4.89 14.28 -7.29
CA MET A 55 3.59 14.51 -6.65
C MET A 55 3.37 16.01 -6.44
N LYS A 56 2.11 16.44 -6.43
CA LYS A 56 1.77 17.82 -6.06
C LYS A 56 1.31 17.87 -4.62
N HIS A 57 1.83 18.83 -3.87
CA HIS A 57 1.31 19.25 -2.57
C HIS A 57 0.60 20.59 -2.79
N GLY A 58 -0.73 20.54 -2.90
CA GLY A 58 -1.55 21.64 -3.41
C GLY A 58 -1.20 21.97 -4.86
N ALA A 59 -0.80 23.21 -5.12
CA ALA A 59 -0.40 23.67 -6.45
C ALA A 59 1.09 23.41 -6.79
N VAL A 60 1.90 23.00 -5.80
CA VAL A 60 3.36 22.91 -5.93
C VAL A 60 3.78 21.46 -6.19
N ALA A 61 4.56 21.24 -7.25
CA ALA A 61 5.17 19.93 -7.49
C ALA A 61 6.35 19.70 -6.53
N GLN A 62 6.37 18.54 -5.88
CA GLN A 62 7.41 18.07 -4.98
C GLN A 62 8.16 16.90 -5.63
N THR A 63 9.49 16.92 -5.55
CA THR A 63 10.39 15.89 -6.10
C THR A 63 11.15 15.13 -5.02
N ASN A 64 10.94 15.47 -3.76
CA ASN A 64 11.64 14.94 -2.59
C ASN A 64 10.75 14.05 -1.72
N THR A 65 9.61 13.59 -2.25
CA THR A 65 8.67 12.73 -1.54
C THR A 65 8.92 11.26 -1.86
N SER A 66 8.70 10.40 -0.87
CA SER A 66 8.80 8.95 -1.05
C SER A 66 7.43 8.40 -1.45
N ILE A 67 7.35 7.83 -2.65
CA ILE A 67 6.12 7.20 -3.11
C ILE A 67 5.96 5.84 -2.40
N VAL A 68 4.93 5.72 -1.58
CA VAL A 68 4.64 4.53 -0.75
C VAL A 68 3.37 3.80 -1.19
N GLY A 69 2.69 4.29 -2.23
CA GLY A 69 1.59 3.57 -2.85
C GLY A 69 1.27 4.06 -4.27
N ILE A 70 1.11 3.12 -5.21
CA ILE A 70 0.54 3.38 -6.53
C ILE A 70 -0.57 2.35 -6.74
N LYS A 71 -1.82 2.81 -6.80
CA LYS A 71 -3.00 1.93 -6.76
C LYS A 71 -4.02 2.33 -7.81
N SER A 72 -4.65 1.34 -8.42
CA SER A 72 -5.75 1.58 -9.37
C SER A 72 -7.07 1.65 -8.63
N TYR A 73 -7.75 2.78 -8.77
CA TYR A 73 -9.12 2.99 -8.31
C TYR A 73 -10.08 2.83 -9.49
N LEU A 74 -11.05 1.93 -9.38
CA LEU A 74 -12.13 1.75 -10.34
C LEU A 74 -13.39 2.46 -9.82
N ASN A 75 -13.92 3.38 -10.61
CA ASN A 75 -15.24 3.96 -10.38
C ASN A 75 -16.13 3.74 -11.60
N ARG A 76 -17.25 3.04 -11.43
CA ARG A 76 -18.21 2.74 -12.52
C ARG A 76 -17.53 2.17 -13.79
N GLY A 77 -16.50 1.34 -13.61
CA GLY A 77 -15.75 0.71 -14.70
C GLY A 77 -14.64 1.57 -15.32
N MET A 78 -14.48 2.82 -14.89
CA MET A 78 -13.38 3.69 -15.34
C MET A 78 -12.20 3.56 -14.37
N PRO A 79 -11.02 3.11 -14.83
CA PRO A 79 -9.82 3.07 -14.00
C PRO A 79 -9.19 4.46 -13.89
N SER A 80 -8.84 4.78 -12.66
CA SER A 80 -8.12 5.96 -12.22
C SER A 80 -6.87 5.50 -11.49
N LEU A 81 -5.79 6.27 -11.56
CA LEU A 81 -4.56 5.95 -10.85
C LEU A 81 -4.39 6.91 -9.68
N LEU A 82 -4.27 6.34 -8.49
CA LEU A 82 -3.92 7.04 -7.27
C LEU A 82 -2.47 6.78 -6.92
N ILE A 83 -1.80 7.84 -6.50
CA ILE A 83 -0.41 7.81 -6.08
C ILE A 83 -0.34 8.46 -4.72
N MET A 84 0.27 7.78 -3.77
CA MET A 84 0.33 8.18 -2.38
C MET A 84 1.81 8.28 -1.98
N ASP A 85 2.14 9.38 -1.32
CA ASP A 85 3.38 9.53 -0.58
C ASP A 85 3.09 9.41 0.92
N THR A 86 4.08 9.71 1.75
CA THR A 86 4.00 9.59 3.20
C THR A 86 3.02 10.58 3.85
N THR A 87 2.59 11.63 3.13
CA THR A 87 1.74 12.69 3.71
C THR A 87 0.45 12.97 2.93
N ARG A 88 0.39 12.59 1.64
CA ARG A 88 -0.65 12.97 0.69
C ARG A 88 -1.00 11.89 -0.34
N ALA A 89 -2.15 12.06 -0.97
CA ALA A 89 -2.65 11.30 -2.11
C ALA A 89 -2.91 12.23 -3.31
N ASN A 90 -2.52 11.76 -4.48
CA ASN A 90 -2.72 12.43 -5.75
C ASN A 90 -3.44 11.52 -6.74
N TYR A 91 -4.32 12.14 -7.52
CA TYR A 91 -4.92 11.56 -8.70
C TYR A 91 -4.05 11.87 -9.93
N TYR A 92 -3.76 10.85 -10.74
CA TYR A 92 -3.10 11.02 -12.03
C TYR A 92 -4.13 11.26 -13.14
N ASN A 93 -3.99 12.39 -13.83
CA ASN A 93 -4.78 12.70 -15.02
C ASN A 93 -4.08 12.13 -16.27
N PRO A 94 -4.66 11.11 -16.95
CA PRO A 94 -4.04 10.51 -18.11
C PRO A 94 -4.08 11.40 -19.37
N VAL A 95 -4.94 12.43 -19.40
CA VAL A 95 -5.12 13.29 -20.57
C VAL A 95 -3.94 14.26 -20.74
N ASP A 96 -3.52 14.88 -19.65
CA ASP A 96 -2.42 15.86 -19.63
C ASP A 96 -1.13 15.33 -18.98
N GLY A 97 -1.19 14.14 -18.37
CA GLY A 97 -0.08 13.53 -17.66
C GLY A 97 0.28 14.21 -16.34
N THR A 98 -0.63 15.03 -15.79
CA THR A 98 -0.39 15.77 -14.55
C THR A 98 -0.97 15.07 -13.32
N MET A 99 -0.46 15.44 -12.15
CA MET A 99 -1.01 15.04 -10.86
C MET A 99 -1.93 16.13 -10.30
N THR A 100 -3.01 15.72 -9.65
CA THR A 100 -3.90 16.58 -8.87
C THR A 100 -3.87 16.09 -7.43
N ASP A 101 -3.53 16.96 -6.48
CA ASP A 101 -3.62 16.65 -5.06
C ASP A 101 -5.10 16.44 -4.69
N VAL A 102 -5.42 15.30 -4.09
CA VAL A 102 -6.78 14.97 -3.63
C VAL A 102 -6.83 14.82 -2.11
N SER A 103 -5.72 15.08 -1.40
CA SER A 103 -5.60 14.89 0.05
C SER A 103 -6.50 15.83 0.85
N SER A 104 -6.70 17.03 0.33
CA SER A 104 -7.50 18.05 0.97
C SER A 104 -8.18 18.91 -0.09
N ASP A 105 -9.03 19.83 0.35
CA ASP A 105 -9.45 20.93 -0.51
C ASP A 105 -8.20 21.63 -1.06
N LEU A 106 -8.16 21.84 -2.38
CA LEU A 106 -7.08 22.54 -3.08
C LEU A 106 -6.90 23.97 -2.55
N ALA A 107 -7.94 24.57 -1.98
CA ALA A 107 -7.88 25.89 -1.36
C ALA A 107 -7.17 25.89 0.00
N THR A 108 -7.14 24.75 0.71
CA THR A 108 -6.49 24.62 2.02
C THR A 108 -5.61 23.35 2.04
N PRO A 109 -4.47 23.34 1.35
CA PRO A 109 -3.63 22.16 1.20
C PRO A 109 -3.11 21.68 2.57
N ALA A 110 -3.47 20.46 2.97
CA ALA A 110 -3.04 19.88 4.23
C ALA A 110 -2.43 18.49 4.03
N ASP A 111 -1.47 18.16 4.88
CA ASP A 111 -0.95 16.81 5.01
C ASP A 111 -1.95 16.00 5.84
N ILE A 112 -2.44 14.89 5.30
CA ILE A 112 -3.47 14.05 5.94
C ILE A 112 -2.92 12.74 6.47
N PHE A 113 -1.80 12.29 5.92
CA PHE A 113 -1.10 11.10 6.36
C PHE A 113 0.14 11.46 7.16
N THR A 114 0.51 10.54 8.04
CA THR A 114 1.77 10.52 8.76
C THR A 114 2.46 9.18 8.52
N GLY A 115 3.77 9.11 8.74
CA GLY A 115 4.52 7.87 8.56
C GLY A 115 5.87 8.09 7.87
N SER A 116 6.47 6.98 7.48
CA SER A 116 7.81 6.91 6.91
C SER A 116 7.80 6.22 5.54
N ALA A 117 8.94 6.20 4.87
CA ALA A 117 9.12 5.47 3.61
C ALA A 117 8.96 3.94 3.74
N SER A 118 8.81 3.40 4.96
CA SER A 118 8.57 1.98 5.21
C SER A 118 7.07 1.64 5.35
N ASP A 119 6.21 2.66 5.46
CA ASP A 119 4.80 2.50 5.76
C ASP A 119 3.98 2.49 4.46
N PHE A 120 3.91 1.31 3.84
CA PHE A 120 3.23 1.13 2.57
C PHE A 120 1.71 1.12 2.71
N PHE A 121 1.02 1.66 1.70
CA PHE A 121 -0.44 1.68 1.69
C PHE A 121 -1.04 0.33 1.32
N SER A 122 -1.89 -0.19 2.20
CA SER A 122 -2.92 -1.16 1.87
C SER A 122 -4.11 -0.44 1.24
N PHE A 123 -4.70 -1.05 0.22
CA PHE A 123 -5.70 -0.40 -0.63
C PHE A 123 -6.79 -1.38 -1.02
N LEU A 124 -8.03 -0.92 -0.86
CA LEU A 124 -9.22 -1.66 -1.24
C LEU A 124 -10.10 -0.75 -2.10
N ASN A 125 -10.55 -1.26 -3.24
CA ASN A 125 -11.68 -0.68 -3.96
C ASN A 125 -12.92 -1.49 -3.66
N TRP A 126 -13.94 -0.85 -3.09
CA TRP A 126 -15.20 -1.51 -2.82
C TRP A 126 -16.37 -0.54 -2.97
N ARG A 127 -17.42 -0.98 -3.69
CA ARG A 127 -18.64 -0.20 -3.95
C ARG A 127 -18.41 1.21 -4.54
N GLY A 128 -17.35 1.36 -5.33
CA GLY A 128 -16.98 2.65 -5.93
C GLY A 128 -16.28 3.61 -4.97
N VAL A 129 -15.83 3.12 -3.81
CA VAL A 129 -15.03 3.88 -2.85
C VAL A 129 -13.64 3.26 -2.75
N ALA A 130 -12.61 4.09 -2.78
CA ALA A 130 -11.25 3.69 -2.45
C ALA A 130 -11.07 3.80 -0.94
N TYR A 131 -10.67 2.73 -0.29
CA TYR A 131 -10.23 2.71 1.10
C TYR A 131 -8.73 2.51 1.14
N MET A 132 -8.05 3.28 1.98
CA MET A 132 -6.60 3.30 2.06
C MET A 132 -6.12 3.44 3.50
N VAL A 133 -5.07 2.72 3.84
CA VAL A 133 -4.48 2.72 5.18
C VAL A 133 -2.98 2.43 5.07
N ASN A 134 -2.17 3.06 5.91
CA ASN A 134 -0.70 2.98 5.92
C ASN A 134 -0.16 2.38 7.22
N ASN A 135 -0.98 1.65 7.99
CA ASN A 135 -0.60 1.06 9.28
C ASN A 135 -0.14 2.07 10.37
N VAL A 136 -0.36 3.37 10.14
CA VAL A 136 -0.03 4.42 11.11
C VAL A 136 -1.28 5.24 11.39
N ASP A 137 -1.88 5.80 10.33
CA ASP A 137 -3.09 6.59 10.43
C ASP A 137 -4.35 5.71 10.35
N GLN A 138 -5.48 6.33 10.66
CA GLN A 138 -6.80 5.72 10.47
C GLN A 138 -7.07 5.41 9.00
N VAL A 139 -8.10 4.59 8.77
CA VAL A 139 -8.54 4.31 7.40
C VAL A 139 -9.10 5.59 6.79
N TYR A 140 -8.66 5.91 5.58
CA TYR A 140 -9.18 6.99 4.77
C TYR A 140 -9.99 6.45 3.60
N GLN A 141 -10.92 7.25 3.10
CA GLN A 141 -11.74 6.93 1.94
C GLN A 141 -11.74 8.05 0.90
N TRP A 142 -11.96 7.66 -0.35
CA TRP A 142 -12.10 8.57 -1.48
C TRP A 142 -13.15 8.07 -2.48
N THR A 143 -14.08 8.95 -2.84
CA THR A 143 -15.25 8.66 -3.68
C THR A 143 -15.04 9.01 -5.17
N GLY A 144 -13.92 9.64 -5.50
CA GLY A 144 -13.50 9.90 -6.86
C GLY A 144 -13.18 11.38 -7.14
N LEU A 145 -12.98 11.68 -8.42
CA LEU A 145 -12.57 13.00 -8.87
C LEU A 145 -13.61 14.06 -8.48
N GLY A 146 -13.13 15.15 -7.87
CA GLY A 146 -13.97 16.24 -7.35
C GLY A 146 -14.14 16.21 -5.83
N ASP A 147 -13.90 15.06 -5.20
CA ASP A 147 -13.94 14.90 -3.76
C ASP A 147 -12.52 14.83 -3.17
N ALA A 148 -12.39 15.33 -1.94
CA ALA A 148 -11.17 15.15 -1.15
C ALA A 148 -11.15 13.77 -0.48
N VAL A 149 -9.96 13.28 -0.17
CA VAL A 149 -9.77 12.13 0.72
C VAL A 149 -10.23 12.52 2.12
N VAL A 150 -11.08 11.70 2.73
CA VAL A 150 -11.65 11.98 4.05
C VAL A 150 -11.48 10.78 4.98
N PRO A 151 -11.41 11.00 6.30
CA PRO A 151 -11.41 9.91 7.27
C PRO A 151 -12.61 8.97 7.08
N PHE A 152 -12.37 7.67 7.15
CA PHE A 152 -13.40 6.65 7.20
C PHE A 152 -13.60 6.23 8.66
N ASN A 153 -14.64 6.79 9.28
CA ASN A 153 -14.98 6.56 10.67
C ASN A 153 -15.66 5.21 10.85
N ILE A 154 -14.99 4.27 11.54
CA ILE A 154 -15.49 2.91 11.76
C ILE A 154 -15.98 2.77 13.20
N GLN A 155 -17.24 2.37 13.34
CA GLN A 155 -17.90 2.13 14.61
C GLN A 155 -17.91 0.63 14.92
N ILE A 156 -17.33 0.20 16.04
CA ILE A 156 -17.33 -1.20 16.50
C ILE A 156 -18.19 -1.47 17.75
N THR A 157 -18.63 -0.40 18.42
CA THR A 157 -19.53 -0.47 19.57
C THR A 157 -20.46 0.75 19.53
N SER A 158 -21.67 0.62 20.05
CA SER A 158 -22.61 1.74 20.22
C SER A 158 -22.47 2.43 21.59
N THR A 159 -21.59 1.94 22.46
CA THR A 159 -21.45 2.42 23.85
C THR A 159 -20.41 3.51 24.04
N ASP A 160 -19.48 3.66 23.10
CA ASP A 160 -18.47 4.71 23.11
C ASP A 160 -18.94 5.85 22.18
N SER A 161 -18.71 7.10 22.60
CA SER A 161 -19.12 8.30 21.88
C SER A 161 -18.07 8.79 20.87
N LYS A 162 -16.90 8.16 20.83
CA LYS A 162 -15.87 8.47 19.83
C LYS A 162 -16.42 8.25 18.41
N PRO A 163 -16.16 9.18 17.48
CA PRO A 163 -16.64 9.06 16.11
C PRO A 163 -15.93 7.96 15.32
N ASN A 164 -14.72 7.55 15.72
CA ASN A 164 -13.99 6.43 15.13
C ASN A 164 -13.42 5.54 16.25
N HIS A 165 -13.57 4.22 16.10
CA HIS A 165 -13.10 3.22 17.04
C HIS A 165 -11.90 2.41 16.53
N ILE A 166 -11.58 2.52 15.24
CA ILE A 166 -10.40 1.88 14.63
C ILE A 166 -9.36 2.95 14.33
N ASP A 167 -8.31 3.01 15.16
CA ASP A 167 -7.26 4.00 15.02
C ASP A 167 -6.35 3.72 13.83
N THR A 168 -6.06 2.45 13.53
CA THR A 168 -5.39 2.01 12.29
C THR A 168 -5.59 0.51 12.05
N CYS A 169 -5.20 0.03 10.87
CA CYS A 169 -5.07 -1.38 10.57
C CYS A 169 -3.93 -1.64 9.57
N GLN A 170 -3.40 -2.86 9.56
CA GLN A 170 -2.33 -3.24 8.63
C GLN A 170 -2.86 -3.50 7.21
N TYR A 171 -3.97 -4.24 7.12
CA TYR A 171 -4.52 -4.66 5.85
C TYR A 171 -6.03 -4.53 5.80
N ILE A 172 -6.53 -4.24 4.60
CA ILE A 172 -7.95 -4.14 4.31
C ILE A 172 -8.30 -4.98 3.08
N PHE A 173 -9.36 -5.78 3.19
CA PHE A 173 -9.84 -6.68 2.16
C PHE A 173 -11.37 -6.66 2.07
N VAL A 174 -11.91 -7.29 1.04
CA VAL A 174 -13.32 -7.66 0.95
C VAL A 174 -13.43 -9.16 0.75
N ILE A 175 -14.26 -9.79 1.57
CA ILE A 175 -14.59 -11.21 1.48
C ILE A 175 -16.11 -11.32 1.51
N ASP A 176 -16.71 -11.90 0.47
CA ASP A 176 -18.17 -12.11 0.36
C ASP A 176 -19.00 -10.85 0.68
N ASP A 177 -18.62 -9.73 0.06
CA ASP A 177 -19.23 -8.41 0.27
C ASP A 177 -19.18 -7.91 1.71
N ARG A 178 -18.21 -8.36 2.49
CA ARG A 178 -17.89 -7.84 3.83
C ARG A 178 -16.54 -7.18 3.79
N MET A 179 -16.44 -5.99 4.39
CA MET A 179 -15.14 -5.37 4.64
C MET A 179 -14.43 -6.12 5.77
N VAL A 180 -13.15 -6.42 5.55
CA VAL A 180 -12.31 -7.16 6.48
C VAL A 180 -11.05 -6.34 6.77
N LEU A 181 -10.74 -6.17 8.05
CA LEU A 181 -9.56 -5.47 8.55
C LEU A 181 -8.69 -6.46 9.31
N LEU A 182 -7.37 -6.41 9.08
CA LEU A 182 -6.40 -7.26 9.76
C LEU A 182 -5.42 -6.43 10.58
N GLY A 183 -5.04 -6.94 11.75
CA GLY A 183 -4.02 -6.34 12.60
C GLY A 183 -4.41 -4.93 13.04
N THR A 184 -5.57 -4.79 13.68
CA THR A 184 -6.19 -3.51 14.02
C THR A 184 -5.61 -2.92 15.30
N VAL A 185 -5.60 -1.59 15.39
CA VAL A 185 -5.52 -0.86 16.66
C VAL A 185 -6.90 -0.27 16.92
N GLU A 186 -7.49 -0.62 18.05
CA GLU A 186 -8.87 -0.30 18.39
C GLU A 186 -8.91 0.40 19.73
N LEU A 187 -9.43 1.63 19.76
CA LEU A 187 -9.50 2.45 20.98
C LEU A 187 -8.15 2.55 21.73
N GLY A 188 -7.05 2.59 21.00
CA GLY A 188 -5.67 2.67 21.48
C GLY A 188 -5.04 1.32 21.84
N THR A 189 -5.78 0.21 21.74
CA THR A 189 -5.27 -1.14 22.04
C THR A 189 -4.90 -1.85 20.74
N TRP A 190 -3.66 -2.34 20.67
CA TRP A 190 -3.17 -3.05 19.49
C TRP A 190 -3.51 -4.54 19.54
N PHE A 191 -4.17 -5.04 18.50
CA PHE A 191 -4.55 -6.44 18.34
C PHE A 191 -3.85 -7.05 17.10
N PRO A 192 -2.64 -7.60 17.27
CA PRO A 192 -1.79 -8.02 16.14
C PRO A 192 -2.30 -9.23 15.35
N GLN A 193 -3.26 -9.97 15.89
CA GLN A 193 -3.80 -11.21 15.34
C GLN A 193 -5.24 -11.07 14.88
N ARG A 194 -5.80 -9.87 15.03
CA ARG A 194 -7.22 -9.65 14.87
C ARG A 194 -7.62 -9.71 13.42
N LEU A 195 -8.61 -10.55 13.17
CA LEU A 195 -9.51 -10.48 12.05
C LEU A 195 -10.75 -9.73 12.51
N ARG A 196 -11.00 -8.54 11.95
CA ARG A 196 -12.24 -7.81 12.16
C ARG A 196 -13.04 -7.76 10.87
N PHE A 197 -14.32 -8.04 10.94
CA PHE A 197 -15.19 -8.05 9.77
C PHE A 197 -16.50 -7.30 10.01
N GLY A 198 -16.97 -6.63 8.97
CA GLY A 198 -18.25 -5.93 8.97
C GLY A 198 -19.41 -6.84 8.54
N ALA A 199 -20.63 -6.33 8.71
CA ALA A 199 -21.82 -6.94 8.14
C ALA A 199 -21.81 -6.86 6.60
N VAL A 200 -22.60 -7.72 5.95
CA VAL A 200 -22.68 -7.79 4.47
C VAL A 200 -23.15 -6.45 3.91
N LEU A 201 -22.39 -5.91 2.96
CA LEU A 201 -22.66 -4.63 2.29
C LEU A 201 -22.80 -3.44 3.26
N GLN A 202 -22.27 -3.55 4.48
CA GLN A 202 -22.27 -2.47 5.47
C GLN A 202 -20.84 -1.99 5.76
N THR A 203 -20.76 -0.72 6.12
CA THR A 203 -19.53 -0.06 6.58
C THR A 203 -19.53 0.17 8.10
N ASP A 204 -20.67 -0.06 8.75
CA ASP A 204 -20.84 -0.01 10.20
C ASP A 204 -20.64 -1.41 10.78
N PHE A 205 -19.63 -1.56 11.66
CA PHE A 205 -19.23 -2.83 12.23
C PHE A 205 -20.02 -3.17 13.50
N THR A 206 -20.91 -2.28 13.96
CA THR A 206 -21.87 -2.56 15.04
C THR A 206 -23.09 -3.35 14.57
N GLN A 207 -23.32 -3.42 13.26
CA GLN A 207 -24.47 -4.11 12.68
C GLN A 207 -24.36 -5.63 12.86
N ALA A 208 -25.52 -6.30 12.91
CA ALA A 208 -25.58 -7.75 13.02
C ALA A 208 -24.81 -8.45 11.89
N GLY A 209 -23.98 -9.42 12.26
CA GLY A 209 -23.05 -10.10 11.36
C GLY A 209 -21.69 -9.41 11.22
N GLY A 210 -21.46 -8.27 11.87
CA GLY A 210 -20.12 -7.76 12.17
C GLY A 210 -19.54 -8.44 13.40
N GLY A 211 -18.21 -8.56 13.47
CA GLY A 211 -17.55 -9.28 14.55
C GLY A 211 -16.04 -9.28 14.47
N THR A 212 -15.44 -10.10 15.33
CA THR A 212 -14.00 -10.31 15.39
C THR A 212 -13.68 -11.77 15.65
N ASP A 213 -12.53 -12.19 15.15
CA ASP A 213 -11.87 -13.44 15.51
C ASP A 213 -10.37 -13.19 15.66
N ASP A 214 -9.73 -13.83 16.62
CA ASP A 214 -8.30 -13.67 16.90
C ASP A 214 -7.61 -15.02 16.67
N ALA A 215 -6.56 -15.05 15.86
CA ALA A 215 -5.85 -16.31 15.56
C ALA A 215 -5.23 -16.90 16.84
N GLU A 216 -5.27 -18.22 17.01
CA GLU A 216 -4.69 -18.93 18.16
C GLU A 216 -3.14 -18.99 18.09
N THR A 217 -2.49 -17.84 18.13
CA THR A 217 -1.04 -17.70 18.08
C THR A 217 -0.57 -16.57 19.00
N GLN A 218 0.74 -16.42 19.20
CA GLN A 218 1.34 -15.24 19.85
C GLN A 218 2.07 -14.34 18.83
N GLN A 219 2.04 -14.73 17.56
CA GLN A 219 2.69 -14.05 16.45
C GLN A 219 1.85 -12.86 15.99
N ARG A 220 2.44 -11.96 15.20
CA ARG A 220 1.75 -10.83 14.58
C ARG A 220 1.64 -11.03 13.09
N ILE A 221 0.61 -10.47 12.47
CA ILE A 221 0.50 -10.42 11.01
C ILE A 221 1.65 -9.55 10.47
N SER A 222 2.35 -10.06 9.45
CA SER A 222 3.40 -9.31 8.75
C SER A 222 3.13 -9.17 7.26
N ALA A 223 2.45 -10.14 6.65
CA ALA A 223 1.99 -10.06 5.27
C ALA A 223 0.61 -10.65 5.13
N ALA A 224 -0.22 -10.08 4.26
CA ALA A 224 -1.50 -10.67 3.89
C ALA A 224 -1.75 -10.48 2.40
N GLY A 225 -2.44 -11.44 1.79
CA GLY A 225 -2.76 -11.40 0.38
C GLY A 225 -3.98 -12.24 0.06
N MET A 226 -4.72 -11.81 -0.96
CA MET A 226 -5.86 -12.55 -1.49
C MET A 226 -5.38 -13.51 -2.58
N ILE A 227 -5.63 -14.81 -2.40
CA ILE A 227 -5.35 -15.86 -3.37
C ILE A 227 -6.69 -16.48 -3.76
N GLY A 228 -7.13 -16.23 -5.00
CA GLY A 228 -8.46 -16.61 -5.45
C GLY A 228 -9.54 -15.81 -4.71
N LYS A 229 -10.38 -16.50 -3.92
CA LYS A 229 -11.47 -15.90 -3.14
C LYS A 229 -11.20 -15.90 -1.63
N THR A 230 -9.97 -16.19 -1.22
CA THR A 230 -9.61 -16.37 0.19
C THR A 230 -8.38 -15.53 0.50
N VAL A 231 -8.38 -14.95 1.70
CA VAL A 231 -7.22 -14.21 2.21
C VAL A 231 -6.35 -15.16 3.03
N TYR A 232 -5.06 -15.10 2.76
CA TYR A 232 -4.03 -15.77 3.54
C TYR A 232 -3.21 -14.70 4.24
N ALA A 233 -2.86 -14.95 5.50
CA ALA A 233 -2.01 -14.08 6.28
C ALA A 233 -0.80 -14.86 6.79
N PHE A 234 0.37 -14.31 6.57
CA PHE A 234 1.61 -14.77 7.15
C PHE A 234 1.83 -14.04 8.48
N PHE A 235 2.01 -14.83 9.52
CA PHE A 235 2.30 -14.37 10.86
C PHE A 235 3.77 -14.59 11.14
N GLU A 236 4.40 -13.63 11.78
CA GLU A 236 5.77 -13.71 12.26
C GLU A 236 5.81 -13.36 13.75
N GLY A 237 6.70 -14.00 14.50
CA GLY A 237 6.88 -13.66 15.90
C GLY A 237 8.08 -14.33 16.50
N VAL A 238 8.31 -13.98 17.76
CA VAL A 238 9.29 -14.64 18.61
C VAL A 238 8.49 -15.42 19.65
N ASP A 239 8.70 -16.72 19.71
CA ASP A 239 8.05 -17.55 20.72
C ASP A 239 8.73 -17.33 22.08
N GLY A 240 8.12 -17.85 23.16
CA GLY A 240 8.62 -17.62 24.53
C GLY A 240 10.05 -18.11 24.81
N ASP A 241 10.63 -18.91 23.93
CA ASP A 241 12.02 -19.40 24.00
C ASP A 241 13.02 -18.52 23.20
N GLY A 242 12.56 -17.43 22.58
CA GLY A 242 13.40 -16.53 21.79
C GLY A 242 13.61 -16.97 20.33
N SER A 243 13.03 -18.10 19.91
CA SER A 243 13.12 -18.57 18.53
C SER A 243 12.14 -17.82 17.62
N LYS A 244 12.56 -17.58 16.37
CA LYS A 244 11.73 -16.90 15.36
C LYS A 244 10.91 -17.93 14.59
N HIS A 245 9.60 -17.87 14.78
CA HIS A 245 8.66 -18.72 14.06
C HIS A 245 7.75 -17.90 13.17
N GLY A 246 7.31 -18.53 12.08
CA GLY A 246 6.29 -17.98 11.20
C GLY A 246 5.24 -19.03 10.90
N SER A 247 3.99 -18.60 10.81
CA SER A 247 2.86 -19.47 10.50
C SER A 247 2.01 -18.86 9.39
N LEU A 248 1.33 -19.71 8.63
CA LEU A 248 0.44 -19.30 7.56
C LEU A 248 -0.99 -19.66 7.93
N TRP A 249 -1.84 -18.64 8.02
CA TRP A 249 -3.25 -18.78 8.35
C TRP A 249 -4.10 -18.38 7.15
N ARG A 250 -5.34 -18.89 7.11
CA ARG A 250 -6.27 -18.62 6.02
C ARG A 250 -7.62 -18.25 6.61
N ILE A 251 -8.27 -17.24 6.09
CA ILE A 251 -9.62 -16.92 6.53
C ILE A 251 -10.60 -17.94 5.94
N ARG A 252 -11.37 -18.61 6.80
CA ARG A 252 -12.38 -19.60 6.44
C ARG A 252 -13.77 -19.00 6.54
N ARG A 253 -14.69 -19.62 5.80
CA ARG A 253 -16.13 -19.35 5.85
C ARG A 253 -16.77 -20.46 6.67
N THR A 254 -17.51 -20.09 7.69
CA THR A 254 -18.17 -21.06 8.59
C THR A 254 -19.55 -21.49 8.06
N GLY A 255 -20.22 -20.59 7.33
CA GLY A 255 -21.65 -20.73 6.99
C GLY A 255 -22.59 -20.29 8.11
N ASP A 256 -22.06 -19.86 9.26
CA ASP A 256 -22.80 -19.27 10.36
C ASP A 256 -23.02 -17.77 10.10
N THR A 257 -24.22 -17.26 10.37
CA THR A 257 -24.52 -15.83 10.22
C THR A 257 -23.86 -14.97 11.30
N ASP A 258 -23.61 -15.55 12.48
CA ASP A 258 -23.10 -14.83 13.65
C ASP A 258 -21.57 -14.76 13.63
N ILE A 259 -20.90 -15.82 13.17
CA ILE A 259 -19.44 -15.87 13.01
C ILE A 259 -19.13 -16.27 11.55
N PRO A 260 -19.37 -15.40 10.56
CA PRO A 260 -19.26 -15.76 9.15
C PRO A 260 -17.83 -16.05 8.70
N LEU A 261 -16.84 -15.50 9.41
CA LEU A 261 -15.42 -15.60 9.09
C LEU A 261 -14.63 -15.96 10.35
N GLU A 262 -13.68 -16.86 10.18
CA GLU A 262 -12.74 -17.33 11.22
C GLU A 262 -11.36 -17.59 10.60
N TRP A 263 -10.32 -17.77 11.42
CA TRP A 263 -8.97 -18.13 11.00
C TRP A 263 -8.74 -19.60 10.59
#